data_AF-A0A1I7GTT6-F1
#
_entry.id   AF-A0A1I7GTT6-F1
#
_cell.length_a   1.000
_cell.length_b   1.000
_cell.length_c   1.000
_cell.angle_alpha   90.00
_cell.angle_beta   90.00
_cell.angle_gamma   90.00
#
_symmetry.space_group_name_H-M   'P 1'
#
loop_
_entity.id
_entity.type
_entity.pdbx_description
1 polymer ?
#
loop_
_entity_poly.entity_id
_entity_poly.type
_entity_poly.pdbx_seq_one_letter_code
_entity_poly.pdbx_strand_id
1 'polypeptide(L)'
;MTPINSHVAGKITGALMLAASLLLGSVALADEHEAEGSGETWLPSLMTETPQEGFALAVTLSQKGVGITQPDAEVRKAKRSEYAENPDSLIAVSHVIATHFQTVAAANDYWRE
;
A
#
# COMPACT_ATOMS: atom_id res chain seq x y z
N MET A 1 23.57 -31.59 -59.98
CA MET A 1 24.33 -32.84 -60.07
C MET A 1 25.08 -33.04 -58.75
N THR A 2 24.45 -33.69 -57.77
CA THR A 2 25.13 -34.28 -56.59
C THR A 2 25.69 -35.65 -57.00
N PRO A 3 26.71 -36.22 -56.29
CA PRO A 3 26.43 -37.11 -55.14
C PRO A 3 27.49 -37.03 -54.00
N ILE A 4 27.13 -37.13 -52.70
CA ILE A 4 26.92 -38.29 -51.79
C ILE A 4 28.17 -38.74 -50.98
N ASN A 5 28.01 -38.70 -49.65
CA ASN A 5 28.56 -39.47 -48.51
C ASN A 5 30.06 -39.71 -48.29
N SER A 6 30.45 -39.51 -47.02
CA SER A 6 30.85 -40.57 -46.06
C SER A 6 30.86 -39.94 -44.63
N HIS A 7 30.58 -40.55 -43.48
CA HIS A 7 30.47 -41.93 -43.03
C HIS A 7 29.48 -42.01 -41.84
N VAL A 8 28.88 -43.20 -41.71
CA VAL A 8 27.95 -43.73 -40.71
C VAL A 8 28.62 -44.03 -39.36
N ALA A 9 27.92 -43.90 -38.22
CA ALA A 9 27.82 -44.96 -37.18
C ALA A 9 27.03 -44.52 -35.92
N GLY A 10 26.11 -45.38 -35.46
CA GLY A 10 25.51 -45.30 -34.13
C GLY A 10 23.99 -45.44 -34.15
N LYS A 11 23.48 -46.59 -33.71
CA LYS A 11 22.14 -47.11 -33.98
C LYS A 11 21.59 -47.63 -32.63
N ILE A 12 20.27 -47.48 -32.42
CA ILE A 12 19.41 -48.29 -31.50
C ILE A 12 19.61 -47.89 -30.01
N THR A 13 18.64 -47.71 -29.10
CA THR A 13 17.41 -48.46 -28.76
C THR A 13 16.71 -47.77 -27.57
N GLY A 14 15.41 -47.98 -27.37
CA GLY A 14 14.75 -47.88 -26.05
C GLY A 14 13.85 -46.66 -25.89
N ALA A 15 12.54 -46.77 -26.16
CA ALA A 15 11.52 -47.21 -25.19
C ALA A 15 11.24 -46.19 -24.08
N LEU A 16 10.12 -45.48 -24.26
CA LEU A 16 9.08 -45.19 -23.27
C LEU A 16 9.52 -44.93 -21.82
N MET A 17 9.51 -43.66 -21.40
CA MET A 17 8.96 -43.28 -20.09
C MET A 17 8.42 -41.85 -20.11
N LEU A 18 7.13 -41.75 -19.79
CA LEU A 18 6.39 -40.54 -19.49
C LEU A 18 6.94 -39.97 -18.16
N ALA A 19 7.57 -38.79 -18.19
CA ALA A 19 7.96 -38.06 -16.98
C ALA A 19 7.09 -36.79 -16.88
N ALA A 20 5.99 -36.91 -16.15
CA ALA A 20 5.31 -35.77 -15.56
C ALA A 20 6.14 -35.33 -14.35
N SER A 21 6.73 -34.14 -14.43
CA SER A 21 7.36 -33.48 -13.30
C SER A 21 6.93 -32.02 -13.27
N LEU A 22 5.95 -31.72 -12.41
CA LEU A 22 5.82 -30.41 -11.81
C LEU A 22 7.14 -30.07 -11.11
N LEU A 23 7.63 -28.84 -11.26
CA LEU A 23 7.79 -27.88 -10.16
C LEU A 23 8.77 -26.74 -10.54
N LEU A 24 8.35 -25.53 -10.14
CA LEU A 24 9.14 -24.34 -9.75
C LEU A 24 9.47 -23.26 -10.80
N GLY A 25 8.97 -22.05 -10.49
CA GLY A 25 9.54 -20.76 -10.89
C GLY A 25 8.75 -20.09 -12.01
N SER A 26 7.82 -19.17 -11.77
CA SER A 26 8.04 -17.96 -10.98
C SER A 26 6.67 -17.30 -10.73
N VAL A 27 6.19 -17.38 -9.49
CA VAL A 27 5.22 -16.42 -8.98
C VAL A 27 5.95 -15.07 -8.98
N ALA A 28 5.45 -14.13 -9.78
CA ALA A 28 5.78 -12.73 -9.60
C ALA A 28 5.30 -12.36 -8.19
N LEU A 29 6.25 -12.11 -7.29
CA LEU A 29 6.00 -11.56 -5.97
C LEU A 29 5.47 -10.14 -6.19
N ALA A 30 4.15 -10.00 -6.27
CA ALA A 30 3.52 -8.80 -5.78
C ALA A 30 3.87 -8.75 -4.30
N ASP A 31 4.52 -7.67 -3.89
CA ASP A 31 4.79 -7.39 -2.49
C ASP A 31 3.43 -7.34 -1.77
N GLU A 32 3.10 -8.42 -1.09
CA GLU A 32 1.93 -8.48 -0.21
C GLU A 32 2.30 -7.61 0.98
N HIS A 33 1.91 -6.34 0.90
CA HIS A 33 1.98 -5.44 2.04
C HIS A 33 0.96 -5.92 3.06
N GLU A 34 1.36 -6.95 3.80
CA GLU A 34 0.70 -7.52 4.96
C GLU A 34 0.38 -6.37 5.93
N ALA A 35 -0.88 -5.94 5.93
CA ALA A 35 -1.42 -5.09 6.97
C ALA A 35 -1.59 -5.94 8.24
N GLU A 36 -0.46 -6.35 8.83
CA GLU A 36 -0.40 -7.03 10.11
C GLU A 36 -0.70 -6.00 11.21
N GLY A 37 -1.98 -5.95 11.62
CA GLY A 37 -2.46 -5.23 12.77
C GLY A 37 -3.55 -6.05 13.44
N SER A 38 -3.33 -6.45 14.69
CA SER A 38 -4.33 -7.06 15.58
C SER A 38 -5.72 -6.49 15.35
N GLY A 39 -6.76 -7.34 15.28
CA GLY A 39 -8.12 -7.06 14.78
C GLY A 39 -8.96 -5.96 15.46
N GLU A 40 -8.34 -4.92 16.01
CA GLU A 40 -8.96 -3.68 16.44
C GLU A 40 -9.13 -2.72 15.26
N THR A 41 -10.35 -2.20 15.10
CA THR A 41 -10.66 -1.19 14.09
C THR A 41 -10.00 0.13 14.50
N TRP A 42 -9.06 0.64 13.68
CA TRP A 42 -8.29 1.85 14.02
C TRP A 42 -9.13 3.14 14.11
N LEU A 43 -10.29 3.17 13.46
CA LEU A 43 -11.26 4.27 13.51
C LEU A 43 -12.64 3.75 13.94
N PRO A 44 -12.84 3.49 15.25
CA PRO A 44 -14.07 2.85 15.73
C PRO A 44 -15.27 3.81 15.75
N SER A 45 -15.06 5.12 15.81
CA SER A 45 -16.12 6.13 15.89
C SER A 45 -15.63 7.50 15.41
N LEU A 46 -16.58 8.36 15.00
CA LEU A 46 -16.36 9.79 14.79
C LEU A 46 -16.81 10.65 16.00
N MET A 47 -17.41 10.02 17.01
CA MET A 47 -17.86 10.71 18.22
C MET A 47 -16.67 11.06 19.13
N THR A 48 -16.71 12.25 19.72
CA THR A 48 -15.68 12.84 20.60
C THR A 48 -16.35 13.71 21.65
N GLU A 49 -15.82 13.77 22.87
CA GLU A 49 -16.48 14.46 23.99
C GLU A 49 -16.41 15.97 23.85
N THR A 50 -15.34 16.49 23.21
CA THR A 50 -15.11 17.94 23.11
C THR A 50 -14.69 18.37 21.69
N PRO A 51 -14.88 19.65 21.32
CA PRO A 51 -14.37 20.18 20.05
C PRO A 51 -12.86 20.00 19.87
N GLN A 52 -12.09 20.06 20.97
CA GLN A 52 -10.64 19.87 20.96
C GLN A 52 -10.27 18.43 20.57
N GLU A 53 -10.96 17.43 21.12
CA GLU A 53 -10.80 16.04 20.73
C GLU A 53 -11.25 15.80 19.28
N GLY A 54 -12.35 16.43 18.86
CA GLY A 54 -12.81 16.40 17.48
C GLY A 54 -11.76 16.93 16.50
N PHE A 55 -11.07 18.01 16.86
CA PHE A 55 -9.97 18.55 16.05
C PHE A 55 -8.77 17.61 16.02
N ALA A 56 -8.40 17.01 17.17
CA ALA A 56 -7.34 16.01 17.23
C ALA A 56 -7.67 14.78 16.37
N LEU A 57 -8.92 14.33 16.35
CA LEU A 57 -9.38 13.26 15.47
C LEU A 57 -9.25 13.66 14.00
N ALA A 58 -9.65 14.88 13.62
CA ALA A 58 -9.51 15.38 12.25
C ALA A 58 -8.04 15.42 11.77
N VAL A 59 -7.11 15.78 12.66
CA VAL A 59 -5.66 15.70 12.39
C VAL A 59 -5.24 14.26 12.14
N THR A 60 -5.66 13.33 12.99
CA THR A 60 -5.37 11.90 12.82
C THR A 60 -5.89 11.35 11.50
N LEU A 61 -7.14 11.67 11.12
CA LEU A 61 -7.72 11.28 9.84
C LEU A 61 -6.88 11.78 8.65
N SER A 62 -6.48 13.06 8.70
CA SER A 62 -5.64 13.68 7.68
C SER A 62 -4.30 12.95 7.52
N GLN A 63 -3.63 12.63 8.64
CA GLN A 63 -2.36 11.92 8.65
C GLN A 63 -2.49 10.46 8.18
N LYS A 64 -3.58 9.78 8.56
CA LYS A 64 -3.87 8.41 8.14
C LYS A 64 -4.10 8.31 6.63
N GLY A 65 -4.73 9.31 6.01
CA GLY A 65 -4.83 9.39 4.54
C GLY A 65 -3.46 9.38 3.84
N VAL A 66 -2.51 10.17 4.34
CA VAL A 66 -1.12 10.15 3.84
C VAL A 66 -0.46 8.79 4.11
N GLY A 67 -0.71 8.23 5.30
CA GLY A 67 -0.12 6.95 5.70
C GLY A 67 -0.59 5.76 4.87
N ILE A 68 -1.86 5.76 4.47
CA ILE A 68 -2.46 4.72 3.62
C ILE A 68 -1.98 4.84 2.17
N THR A 69 -1.84 6.06 1.66
CA THR A 69 -1.45 6.31 0.27
C THR A 69 0.05 6.11 0.03
N GLN A 70 0.88 6.41 1.03
CA GLN A 70 2.31 6.14 1.03
C GLN A 70 2.68 5.36 2.30
N PRO A 71 2.71 4.01 2.27
CA PRO A 71 2.94 3.19 3.45
C PRO A 71 4.37 3.30 4.03
N ASP A 72 5.38 3.56 3.18
CA ASP A 72 6.79 3.64 3.58
C ASP A 72 7.05 4.89 4.44
N ALA A 73 7.38 4.65 5.71
CA ALA A 73 7.67 5.70 6.68
C ALA A 73 8.96 6.48 6.37
N GLU A 74 9.98 5.84 5.80
CA GLU A 74 11.23 6.50 5.44
C GLU A 74 11.03 7.42 4.24
N VAL A 75 10.21 7.02 3.27
CA VAL A 75 9.80 7.92 2.18
C VAL A 75 9.06 9.15 2.72
N ARG A 76 8.07 8.96 3.61
CA ARG A 76 7.34 10.09 4.22
C ARG A 76 8.27 11.03 5.00
N LYS A 77 9.23 10.47 5.73
CA LYS A 77 10.22 11.22 6.51
C LYS A 77 11.16 12.02 5.63
N ALA A 78 11.69 11.40 4.56
CA ALA A 78 12.56 12.04 3.59
C ALA A 78 11.89 13.25 2.91
N LYS A 79 10.57 13.18 2.71
CA LYS A 79 9.76 14.25 2.11
C LYS A 79 9.40 15.38 3.06
N ARG A 80 9.62 15.25 4.38
CA ARG A 80 9.17 16.24 5.38
C ARG A 80 9.75 17.64 5.13
N SER A 81 11.02 17.74 4.77
CA SER A 81 11.68 19.02 4.50
C SER A 81 11.09 19.77 3.31
N GLU A 82 10.47 19.08 2.35
CA GLU A 82 9.89 19.70 1.16
C GLU A 82 8.68 20.59 1.50
N TYR A 83 7.95 20.27 2.58
CA TYR A 83 6.68 20.93 2.89
C TYR A 83 6.59 21.52 4.30
N ALA A 84 7.49 21.16 5.24
CA ALA A 84 7.39 21.59 6.63
C ALA A 84 7.56 23.11 6.85
N GLU A 85 8.30 23.79 5.98
CA GLU A 85 8.55 25.23 6.05
C GLU A 85 7.92 26.00 4.89
N ASN A 86 7.20 25.31 4.01
CA ASN A 86 6.57 25.91 2.85
C ASN A 86 5.17 26.47 3.22
N PRO A 87 4.92 27.78 3.10
CA PRO A 87 3.64 28.38 3.51
C PRO A 87 2.42 27.81 2.80
N ASP A 88 2.50 27.58 1.48
CA ASP A 88 1.39 27.03 0.70
C ASP A 88 1.05 25.61 1.15
N SER A 89 2.08 24.82 1.49
CA SER A 89 1.92 23.48 2.04
C SER A 89 1.28 23.50 3.43
N LEU A 90 1.68 24.43 4.30
CA LEU A 90 1.09 24.58 5.63
C LEU A 90 -0.39 24.99 5.54
N ILE A 91 -0.74 25.88 4.60
CA ILE A 91 -2.12 26.26 4.31
C ILE A 91 -2.91 25.06 3.77
N ALA A 92 -2.32 24.30 2.83
CA ALA A 92 -2.97 23.12 2.26
C ALA A 92 -3.25 22.04 3.32
N VAL A 93 -2.28 21.77 4.21
CA VAL A 93 -2.47 20.84 5.35
C VAL A 93 -3.59 21.33 6.26
N SER A 94 -3.62 22.63 6.59
CA SER A 94 -4.69 23.23 7.40
C SER A 94 -6.06 23.06 6.76
N HIS A 95 -6.16 23.21 5.43
CA HIS A 95 -7.42 23.03 4.69
C HIS A 95 -7.93 21.58 4.73
N VAL A 96 -7.04 20.60 4.60
CA VAL A 96 -7.41 19.17 4.72
C VAL A 96 -7.96 18.87 6.12
N ILE A 97 -7.28 19.37 7.16
CA ILE A 97 -7.75 19.22 8.55
C ILE A 97 -9.12 19.88 8.73
N ALA A 98 -9.32 21.09 8.20
CA ALA A 98 -10.60 21.79 8.28
C ALA A 98 -11.74 21.00 7.62
N THR A 99 -11.48 20.33 6.50
CA THR A 99 -12.45 19.48 5.79
C THR A 99 -12.85 18.26 6.64
N HIS A 100 -11.88 17.58 7.26
CA HIS A 100 -12.17 16.50 8.19
C HIS A 100 -12.88 16.99 9.45
N PHE A 101 -12.47 18.13 10.01
CA PHE A 101 -13.08 18.70 11.20
C PHE A 101 -14.53 19.11 10.96
N GLN A 102 -14.87 19.62 9.77
CA GLN A 102 -16.27 19.86 9.38
C GLN A 102 -17.11 18.58 9.46
N THR A 103 -16.55 17.45 9.02
CA THR A 103 -17.23 16.15 9.07
C THR A 103 -17.37 15.65 10.51
N VAL A 104 -16.31 15.73 11.30
CA VAL A 104 -16.32 15.33 12.72
C VAL A 104 -17.28 16.20 13.52
N ALA A 105 -17.25 17.52 13.34
CA ALA A 105 -18.16 18.44 14.02
C ALA A 105 -19.63 18.15 13.68
N ALA A 106 -19.95 17.88 12.40
CA ALA A 106 -21.29 17.49 11.99
C ALA A 106 -21.72 16.15 12.62
N ALA A 107 -20.81 15.18 12.76
CA ALA A 107 -21.09 13.92 13.43
C ALA A 107 -21.39 14.10 14.93
N ASN A 108 -20.80 15.11 15.58
CA ASN A 108 -20.95 15.41 17.01
C ASN A 108 -22.03 16.47 17.32
N ASP A 109 -22.92 16.75 16.36
CA ASP A 109 -23.92 17.84 16.44
C ASP A 109 -23.32 19.18 16.95
N TYR A 110 -22.08 19.47 16.52
CA TYR A 110 -21.32 20.66 16.90
C TYR A 110 -21.15 20.87 18.41
N TRP A 111 -21.26 19.82 19.23
CA TRP A 111 -21.17 19.89 20.70
C TRP A 111 -22.12 20.94 21.29
N ARG A 112 -23.34 21.06 20.73
CA ARG A 112 -24.36 21.99 21.19
C ARG A 112 -24.96 21.48 22.51
N GLU A 113 -24.33 21.85 23.61
CA GLU A 113 -24.87 21.75 24.98
C GLU A 113 -24.82 23.12 25.68
#